data_AF-A0A7J8Q2Q5-F1
#
_entry.id   AF-A0A7J8Q2Q5-F1
#
_cell.length_a   1.000
_cell.length_b   1.000
_cell.length_c   1.000
_cell.angle_alpha   90.00
_cell.angle_beta   90.00
_cell.angle_gamma   90.00
#
_symmetry.space_group_name_H-M   'P 1'
#
loop_
_entity.id
_entity.type
_entity.pdbx_description
1 polymer ?
#
loop_
_entity_poly.entity_id
_entity_poly.type
_entity_poly.pdbx_seq_one_letter_code
_entity_poly.pdbx_strand_id
1 'polypeptide(L)'
;MVSEISFGHHIRVALDIGGGVASFGAFLLQRNVTTLSIAPRDVHGSQIQFALERGVPAMVAVFATRRLLYPSQAFDLIHCSNCGINWTRDDGILLLEANRMLRAGGYFIWAAKPVDKHEDNLQEQWKEMGDLTTRICWELVKKEGYIAIWRKPLNNSCYLNRDAKVLPPLCDLDDNSDNVWYTNLRTCITPLPGNGYGSNVSAWPERLHYPPERLQTIDMDAHISRKEIFRAESKYLNAIIENYVRAYHWKDMKLRNVMDMRAGLGG
;
A
#
# COMPACT_ATOMS: atom_id res chain seq x y z
N MET A 1 -15.89 7.59 -13.52
CA MET A 1 -15.14 6.45 -12.96
C MET A 1 -14.02 6.11 -13.94
N VAL A 2 -12.78 5.92 -13.49
CA VAL A 2 -11.69 5.45 -14.37
C VAL A 2 -11.92 3.96 -14.61
N SER A 3 -12.24 3.56 -15.84
CA SER A 3 -12.65 2.19 -16.18
C SER A 3 -11.60 1.13 -15.87
N GLU A 4 -10.33 1.51 -15.79
CA GLU A 4 -9.20 0.61 -15.50
C GLU A 4 -9.07 0.28 -14.01
N ILE A 5 -9.73 1.01 -13.11
CA ILE A 5 -9.69 0.73 -11.67
C ILE A 5 -10.74 -0.33 -11.33
N SER A 6 -10.31 -1.60 -11.33
CA SER A 6 -11.15 -2.74 -11.00
C SER A 6 -11.04 -3.12 -9.52
N PHE A 7 -11.97 -2.60 -8.70
CA PHE A 7 -12.07 -2.91 -7.26
C PHE A 7 -12.51 -4.36 -7.01
N GLY A 8 -11.87 -5.00 -6.03
CA GLY A 8 -12.17 -6.37 -5.64
C GLY A 8 -11.59 -7.44 -6.58
N HIS A 9 -10.93 -7.01 -7.66
CA HIS A 9 -10.28 -7.90 -8.63
C HIS A 9 -8.78 -7.61 -8.72
N HIS A 10 -8.39 -6.51 -9.35
CA HIS A 10 -6.98 -6.11 -9.45
C HIS A 10 -6.54 -5.28 -8.23
N ILE A 11 -7.41 -4.36 -7.80
CA ILE A 11 -7.24 -3.57 -6.57
C ILE A 11 -7.88 -4.34 -5.43
N ARG A 12 -7.07 -4.93 -4.54
CA ARG A 12 -7.53 -5.72 -3.39
C ARG A 12 -7.07 -5.16 -2.06
N VAL A 13 -5.90 -4.53 -2.01
CA VAL A 13 -5.31 -3.98 -0.78
C VAL A 13 -5.06 -2.49 -0.94
N ALA A 14 -5.67 -1.67 -0.09
CA ALA A 14 -5.58 -0.22 -0.13
C ALA A 14 -5.07 0.37 1.19
N LEU A 15 -4.31 1.46 1.10
CA LEU A 15 -3.92 2.29 2.24
C LEU A 15 -4.70 3.62 2.18
N ASP A 16 -5.44 3.93 3.23
CA ASP A 16 -6.19 5.19 3.36
C ASP A 16 -5.51 6.09 4.40
N ILE A 17 -4.91 7.19 3.96
CA ILE A 17 -4.11 8.09 4.78
C ILE A 17 -4.97 9.29 5.20
N GLY A 18 -5.08 9.50 6.51
CA GLY A 18 -5.89 10.59 7.07
C GLY A 18 -7.39 10.38 6.85
N GLY A 19 -7.86 9.12 6.83
CA GLY A 19 -9.23 8.76 6.50
C GLY A 19 -10.33 9.28 7.44
N GLY A 20 -9.99 10.02 8.50
CA GLY A 20 -10.95 10.61 9.43
C GLY A 20 -11.86 9.56 10.05
N VAL A 21 -13.14 9.62 9.66
CA VAL A 21 -14.20 8.67 10.06
C VAL A 21 -14.21 7.36 9.24
N ALA A 22 -13.15 7.10 8.47
CA ALA A 22 -12.95 5.93 7.61
C ALA A 22 -14.05 5.70 6.55
N SER A 23 -14.65 6.78 6.04
CA SER A 23 -15.71 6.72 5.03
C SER A 23 -15.23 6.04 3.73
N PHE A 24 -14.03 6.41 3.26
CA PHE A 24 -13.47 5.84 2.03
C PHE A 24 -13.08 4.37 2.23
N GLY A 25 -12.41 4.05 3.34
CA GLY A 25 -12.13 2.65 3.70
C GLY A 25 -13.38 1.77 3.79
N ALA A 26 -14.45 2.25 4.41
CA ALA A 26 -15.73 1.54 4.46
C ALA A 26 -16.36 1.34 3.06
N PHE A 27 -16.30 2.36 2.20
CA PHE A 27 -16.79 2.29 0.82
C PHE A 27 -16.04 1.24 -0.02
N LEU A 28 -14.73 1.14 0.17
CA LEU A 28 -13.87 0.18 -0.48
C LEU A 28 -14.08 -1.25 0.04
N LEU A 29 -14.30 -1.42 1.35
CA LEU A 29 -14.59 -2.73 1.94
C LEU A 29 -15.87 -3.36 1.36
N GLN A 30 -16.91 -2.57 1.13
CA GLN A 30 -18.14 -3.01 0.45
C GLN A 30 -17.90 -3.50 -1.00
N ARG A 31 -16.76 -3.18 -1.59
CA ARG A 31 -16.33 -3.57 -2.94
C ARG A 31 -15.23 -4.63 -2.93
N ASN A 32 -15.13 -5.39 -1.83
CA ASN A 32 -14.11 -6.42 -1.62
C ASN A 32 -12.67 -5.88 -1.70
N VAL A 33 -12.43 -4.64 -1.25
CA VAL A 33 -11.08 -4.07 -1.11
C VAL A 33 -10.75 -3.92 0.37
N THR A 34 -9.75 -4.67 0.82
CA THR A 34 -9.26 -4.59 2.20
C THR A 34 -8.50 -3.28 2.33
N THR A 35 -9.06 -2.35 3.10
CA THR A 35 -8.48 -1.04 3.29
C THR A 35 -7.93 -0.91 4.69
N LEU A 36 -6.66 -0.51 4.80
CA LEU A 36 -6.02 -0.16 6.06
C LEU A 36 -5.99 1.36 6.18
N SER A 37 -6.66 1.90 7.19
CA SER A 37 -6.67 3.34 7.46
C SER A 37 -5.56 3.72 8.43
N ILE A 38 -4.82 4.78 8.14
CA ILE A 38 -3.82 5.33 9.04
C ILE A 38 -4.06 6.79 9.35
N ALA A 39 -3.84 7.16 10.60
CA ALA A 39 -3.94 8.53 11.09
C ALA A 39 -2.98 8.72 12.27
N PRO A 40 -2.47 9.95 12.48
CA PRO A 40 -1.71 10.27 13.67
C PRO A 40 -2.61 10.19 14.92
N ARG A 41 -1.99 10.15 16.09
CA ARG A 41 -2.72 10.28 17.36
C ARG A 41 -3.26 11.71 17.48
N ASP A 42 -4.57 11.83 17.46
CA ASP A 42 -5.27 13.10 17.65
C ASP A 42 -5.60 13.31 19.14
N VAL A 43 -5.46 14.54 19.62
CA VAL A 43 -5.77 14.96 20.99
C VAL A 43 -7.27 15.14 21.24
N HIS A 44 -8.08 15.33 20.19
CA HIS A 44 -9.52 15.59 20.28
C HIS A 44 -10.40 14.36 20.03
N GLY A 45 -9.82 13.18 19.85
CA GLY A 45 -10.54 11.91 19.66
C GLY A 45 -9.86 11.01 18.64
N SER A 46 -9.77 9.71 18.92
CA SER A 46 -9.04 8.78 18.06
C SER A 46 -9.85 8.46 16.80
N GLN A 47 -9.47 9.05 15.65
CA GLN A 47 -9.99 8.70 14.32
C GLN A 47 -9.85 7.18 14.06
N ILE A 48 -8.76 6.59 14.54
CA ILE A 48 -8.51 5.15 14.47
C ILE A 48 -9.55 4.35 15.25
N GLN A 49 -9.95 4.80 16.45
CA GLN A 49 -10.99 4.13 17.22
C GLN A 49 -12.31 4.08 16.45
N PHE A 50 -12.71 5.20 15.85
CA PHE A 50 -13.94 5.25 15.07
C PHE A 50 -13.90 4.34 13.84
N ALA A 51 -12.77 4.28 13.15
CA ALA A 51 -12.55 3.37 12.03
C ALA A 51 -12.72 1.90 12.47
N LEU A 52 -12.11 1.52 13.59
CA LEU A 52 -12.18 0.17 14.15
C LEU A 52 -13.60 -0.20 14.60
N GLU A 53 -14.34 0.71 15.23
CA GLU A 53 -15.74 0.51 15.63
C GLU A 53 -16.66 0.25 14.42
N ARG A 54 -16.29 0.75 13.24
CA ARG A 54 -16.98 0.49 11.96
C ARG A 54 -16.50 -0.78 11.26
N GLY A 55 -15.57 -1.52 11.84
CA GLY A 55 -14.98 -2.72 11.25
C GLY A 55 -13.98 -2.44 10.13
N VAL A 56 -13.49 -1.19 10.01
CA VAL A 56 -12.43 -0.84 9.06
C VAL A 56 -11.09 -1.08 9.74
N PRO A 57 -10.19 -1.92 9.17
CA PRO A 57 -8.83 -2.05 9.68
C PRO A 57 -8.15 -0.69 9.76
N ALA A 58 -7.60 -0.35 10.91
CA ALA A 58 -6.96 0.94 11.11
C ALA A 58 -5.79 0.86 12.11
N MET A 59 -4.77 1.68 11.91
CA MET A 59 -3.62 1.78 12.81
C MET A 59 -3.12 3.21 12.98
N VAL A 60 -2.58 3.50 14.16
CA VAL A 60 -1.91 4.78 14.41
C VAL A 60 -0.56 4.78 13.70
N ALA A 61 -0.42 5.63 12.69
CA ALA A 61 0.83 5.81 11.96
C ALA A 61 0.86 7.17 11.26
N VAL A 62 2.07 7.66 11.00
CA VAL A 62 2.31 8.96 10.38
C VAL A 62 3.52 8.90 9.46
N PHE A 63 3.45 9.62 8.34
CA PHE A 63 4.60 9.90 7.51
C PHE A 63 5.51 10.90 8.24
N ALA A 64 6.66 10.43 8.73
CA ALA A 64 7.61 11.24 9.51
C ALA A 64 9.03 11.07 8.97
N THR A 65 9.96 10.53 9.78
CA THR A 65 11.38 10.41 9.42
C THR A 65 11.83 8.99 9.10
N ARG A 66 11.00 7.99 9.44
CA ARG A 66 11.27 6.56 9.22
C ARG A 66 10.29 5.97 8.23
N ARG A 67 10.73 4.90 7.55
CA ARG A 67 9.87 4.08 6.69
C ARG A 67 8.68 3.59 7.49
N LEU A 68 7.51 3.61 6.87
CA LEU A 68 6.36 2.94 7.43
C LEU A 68 6.61 1.44 7.44
N LEU A 69 6.02 0.75 8.42
CA LEU A 69 6.23 -0.66 8.71
C LEU A 69 5.52 -1.59 7.71
N TYR A 70 5.57 -1.23 6.44
CA TYR A 70 5.02 -1.98 5.33
C TYR A 70 6.12 -2.30 4.33
N PRO A 71 6.18 -3.55 3.84
CA PRO A 71 7.13 -3.91 2.80
C PRO A 71 6.85 -3.16 1.49
N SER A 72 7.85 -3.10 0.62
CA SER A 72 7.74 -2.48 -0.69
C SER A 72 6.64 -3.13 -1.54
N GLN A 73 5.88 -2.38 -2.33
CA GLN A 73 4.79 -2.91 -3.17
C GLN A 73 3.66 -3.64 -2.41
N ALA A 74 3.41 -3.25 -1.15
CA ALA A 74 2.34 -3.81 -0.32
C ALA A 74 0.91 -3.45 -0.79
N PHE A 75 0.70 -2.24 -1.33
CA PHE A 75 -0.63 -1.72 -1.62
C PHE A 75 -0.88 -1.58 -3.12
N ASP A 76 -2.07 -1.96 -3.58
CA ASP A 76 -2.54 -1.74 -4.94
C ASP A 76 -3.01 -0.29 -5.16
N LEU A 77 -3.44 0.35 -4.06
CA LEU A 77 -3.98 1.70 -4.07
C LEU A 77 -3.59 2.44 -2.78
N ILE A 78 -3.13 3.67 -2.91
CA ILE A 78 -2.91 4.59 -1.79
C ILE A 78 -3.81 5.80 -2.01
N HIS A 79 -4.60 6.13 -0.99
CA HIS A 79 -5.50 7.26 -1.00
C HIS A 79 -5.10 8.24 0.11
N CYS A 80 -5.10 9.53 -0.22
CA CYS A 80 -5.04 10.61 0.76
C CYS A 80 -6.08 11.67 0.35
N SER A 81 -7.01 11.97 1.26
CA SER A 81 -7.93 13.09 1.11
C SER A 81 -7.75 14.06 2.25
N ASN A 82 -7.35 15.29 1.92
CA ASN A 82 -7.10 16.34 2.93
C ASN A 82 -6.21 15.85 4.10
N CYS A 83 -5.23 15.00 3.81
CA CYS A 83 -4.42 14.35 4.86
C CYS A 83 -3.35 15.28 5.48
N GLY A 84 -3.28 16.55 5.06
CA GLY A 84 -2.33 17.54 5.58
C GLY A 84 -0.85 17.26 5.26
N ILE A 85 -0.57 16.26 4.41
CA ILE A 85 0.79 15.92 3.98
C ILE A 85 1.19 16.81 2.82
N ASN A 86 2.31 17.52 2.97
CA ASN A 86 3.00 18.13 1.84
C ASN A 86 3.86 17.06 1.15
N TRP A 87 3.36 16.54 0.03
CA TRP A 87 4.00 15.47 -0.74
C TRP A 87 5.25 15.91 -1.51
N THR A 88 5.43 17.21 -1.75
CA THR A 88 6.54 17.77 -2.54
C THR A 88 7.69 18.27 -1.68
N ARG A 89 7.50 18.35 -0.35
CA ARG A 89 8.52 18.76 0.62
C ARG A 89 9.75 17.85 0.60
N ASP A 90 10.92 18.42 0.90
CA ASP A 90 12.20 17.72 1.08
C ASP A 90 12.50 16.76 -0.09
N ASP A 91 12.49 17.29 -1.32
CA ASP A 91 12.66 16.51 -2.57
C ASP A 91 11.61 15.40 -2.77
N GLY A 92 10.44 15.55 -2.18
CA GLY A 92 9.36 14.58 -2.28
C GLY A 92 9.55 13.34 -1.42
N ILE A 93 10.35 13.40 -0.35
CA ILE A 93 10.71 12.24 0.49
C ILE A 93 9.50 11.41 0.94
N LEU A 94 8.36 12.05 1.24
CA LEU A 94 7.15 11.36 1.67
C LEU A 94 6.43 10.68 0.50
N LEU A 95 6.42 11.30 -0.67
CA LEU A 95 5.88 10.69 -1.88
C LEU A 95 6.74 9.50 -2.32
N LEU A 96 8.06 9.57 -2.12
CA LEU A 96 8.98 8.46 -2.40
C LEU A 96 8.71 7.26 -1.48
N GLU A 97 8.35 7.50 -0.21
CA GLU A 97 7.90 6.44 0.68
C GLU A 97 6.57 5.84 0.21
N ALA A 98 5.61 6.66 -0.22
CA ALA A 98 4.39 6.16 -0.84
C ALA A 98 4.70 5.35 -2.12
N ASN A 99 5.64 5.81 -2.95
CA ASN A 99 6.10 5.09 -4.14
C ASN A 99 6.73 3.74 -3.80
N ARG A 100 7.53 3.64 -2.74
CA ARG A 100 8.10 2.35 -2.28
C ARG A 100 7.00 1.34 -1.96
N MET A 101 5.98 1.77 -1.22
CA MET A 101 4.87 0.90 -0.78
C MET A 101 3.83 0.61 -1.86
N LEU A 102 3.67 1.52 -2.83
CA LEU A 102 2.73 1.35 -3.94
C LEU A 102 3.26 0.29 -4.92
N ARG A 103 2.41 -0.66 -5.25
CA ARG A 103 2.71 -1.72 -6.21
C ARG A 103 2.89 -1.16 -7.62
N ALA A 104 3.75 -1.79 -8.42
CA ALA A 104 3.86 -1.47 -9.85
C ALA A 104 2.48 -1.51 -10.53
N GLY A 105 2.16 -0.47 -11.31
CA GLY A 105 0.83 -0.32 -11.92
C GLY A 105 -0.30 0.11 -10.97
N GLY A 106 -0.03 0.22 -9.66
CA GLY A 106 -0.98 0.68 -8.66
C GLY A 106 -1.30 2.16 -8.76
N TYR A 107 -2.34 2.59 -8.03
CA TYR A 107 -2.88 3.94 -8.13
C TYR A 107 -2.63 4.76 -6.86
N PHE A 108 -2.23 6.02 -7.05
CA PHE A 108 -2.21 7.02 -5.99
C PHE A 108 -3.33 8.02 -6.24
N ILE A 109 -4.23 8.17 -5.26
CA ILE A 109 -5.35 9.11 -5.32
C ILE A 109 -5.11 10.20 -4.29
N TRP A 110 -5.00 11.44 -4.76
CA TRP A 110 -4.89 12.61 -3.90
C TRP A 110 -6.08 13.53 -4.13
N ALA A 111 -6.80 13.80 -3.05
CA ALA A 111 -7.77 14.88 -3.00
C ALA A 111 -7.16 16.04 -2.20
N ALA A 112 -6.73 17.08 -2.94
CA ALA A 112 -6.20 18.29 -2.35
C ALA A 112 -7.28 19.02 -1.56
N LYS A 113 -6.90 19.73 -0.50
CA LYS A 113 -7.83 20.57 0.24
C LYS A 113 -8.27 21.73 -0.68
N PRO A 114 -9.57 21.95 -0.92
CA PRO A 114 -10.00 23.22 -1.49
C PRO A 114 -9.71 24.29 -0.43
N VAL A 115 -8.63 25.05 -0.62
CA VAL A 115 -8.32 26.16 0.27
C VAL A 115 -9.22 27.31 -0.14
N ASP A 116 -10.24 27.59 0.69
CA ASP A 116 -10.95 28.86 0.61
C ASP A 116 -9.94 30.00 0.83
N LYS A 117 -9.50 30.62 -0.28
CA LYS A 117 -9.15 32.05 -0.47
C LYS A 117 -7.91 32.37 -1.31
N HIS A 118 -7.04 31.43 -1.70
CA HIS A 118 -5.89 31.73 -2.58
C HIS A 118 -5.68 30.67 -3.67
N GLU A 119 -6.23 30.92 -4.87
CA GLU A 119 -6.09 30.06 -6.05
C GLU A 119 -4.61 29.82 -6.43
N ASP A 120 -3.75 30.82 -6.23
CA ASP A 120 -2.33 30.77 -6.62
C ASP A 120 -1.54 29.67 -5.87
N ASN A 121 -1.76 29.52 -4.56
CA ASN A 121 -1.05 28.52 -3.74
C ASN A 121 -1.49 27.09 -4.12
N LEU A 122 -2.77 26.91 -4.44
CA LEU A 122 -3.26 25.61 -4.91
C LEU A 122 -2.65 25.27 -6.27
N GLN A 123 -2.54 26.25 -7.17
CA GLN A 123 -1.93 26.07 -8.49
C GLN A 123 -0.44 25.73 -8.41
N GLU A 124 0.30 26.36 -7.50
CA GLU A 124 1.71 26.04 -7.23
C GLU A 124 1.86 24.60 -6.70
N GLN A 125 1.06 24.19 -5.72
CA GLN A 125 1.07 22.81 -5.23
C GLN A 125 0.77 21.79 -6.33
N TRP A 126 -0.20 22.07 -7.20
CA TRP A 126 -0.49 21.21 -8.35
C TRP A 126 0.67 21.12 -9.33
N LYS A 127 1.38 22.23 -9.56
CA LYS A 127 2.54 22.29 -10.43
C LYS A 127 3.70 21.49 -9.84
N GLU A 128 4.04 21.71 -8.58
CA GLU A 128 5.09 20.95 -7.90
C GLU A 128 4.79 19.45 -7.86
N MET A 129 3.53 19.09 -7.58
CA MET A 129 3.09 17.70 -7.56
C MET A 129 3.19 17.07 -8.96
N GLY A 130 2.80 17.81 -10.01
CA GLY A 130 2.94 17.41 -11.40
C GLY A 130 4.41 17.21 -11.82
N ASP A 131 5.27 18.16 -11.48
CA ASP A 131 6.71 18.11 -11.79
C ASP A 131 7.39 16.94 -11.07
N LEU A 132 7.09 16.73 -9.78
CA LEU A 132 7.64 15.61 -9.02
C LEU A 132 7.12 14.26 -9.54
N THR A 133 5.80 14.12 -9.75
CA THR A 133 5.20 12.87 -10.25
C THR A 133 5.74 12.50 -11.63
N THR A 134 5.93 13.48 -12.51
CA THR A 134 6.58 13.28 -13.82
C THR A 134 8.03 12.81 -13.67
N ARG A 135 8.81 13.43 -12.77
CA ARG A 135 10.20 13.00 -12.50
C ARG A 135 10.27 11.58 -11.95
N ILE A 136 9.30 11.17 -11.13
CA ILE A 136 9.20 9.78 -10.63
C ILE A 136 8.40 8.85 -11.57
N CYS A 137 8.21 9.24 -12.83
CA CYS A 137 7.57 8.44 -13.88
C CYS A 137 6.11 8.02 -13.61
N TRP A 138 5.40 8.72 -12.74
CA TRP A 138 3.99 8.48 -12.52
C TRP A 138 3.16 9.11 -13.64
N GLU A 139 2.22 8.34 -14.16
CA GLU A 139 1.30 8.80 -15.19
C GLU A 139 0.05 9.41 -14.55
N LEU A 140 -0.32 10.63 -14.93
CA LEU A 140 -1.58 11.25 -14.50
C LEU A 140 -2.73 10.64 -15.31
N VAL A 141 -3.53 9.78 -14.68
CA VAL A 141 -4.63 9.06 -15.32
C VAL A 141 -5.88 9.91 -15.43
N LYS A 142 -6.22 10.62 -14.35
CA LYS A 142 -7.39 11.50 -14.32
C LYS A 142 -7.19 12.63 -13.32
N LYS A 143 -7.62 13.83 -13.69
CA LYS A 143 -7.82 14.96 -12.77
C LYS A 143 -9.26 15.45 -12.92
N GLU A 144 -9.98 15.56 -11.81
CA GLU A 144 -11.37 16.01 -11.76
C GLU A 144 -11.56 16.87 -10.51
N GLY A 145 -11.73 18.18 -10.72
CA GLY A 145 -11.77 19.16 -9.63
C GLY A 145 -10.47 19.14 -8.80
N TYR A 146 -10.61 18.90 -7.49
CA TYR A 146 -9.50 18.81 -6.54
C TYR A 146 -8.94 17.39 -6.38
N ILE A 147 -9.44 16.42 -7.16
CA ILE A 147 -9.00 15.02 -7.11
C ILE A 147 -8.09 14.73 -8.31
N ALA A 148 -6.96 14.10 -8.05
CA ALA A 148 -6.08 13.57 -9.08
C ALA A 148 -5.71 12.11 -8.78
N ILE A 149 -5.58 11.35 -9.86
CA ILE A 149 -5.27 9.93 -9.84
C ILE A 149 -4.04 9.72 -10.71
N TRP A 150 -2.98 9.19 -10.09
CA TRP A 150 -1.77 8.78 -10.78
C TRP A 150 -1.63 7.26 -10.78
N ARG A 151 -0.91 6.76 -11.77
CA ARG A 151 -0.52 5.36 -11.89
C ARG A 151 1.00 5.24 -11.82
N LYS A 152 1.47 4.34 -10.95
CA LYS A 152 2.89 3.98 -10.86
C LYS A 152 3.29 3.15 -12.09
N PRO A 153 4.52 3.30 -12.65
CA PRO A 153 4.95 2.51 -13.80
C PRO A 153 4.94 1.01 -13.50
N LEU A 154 4.77 0.20 -14.55
CA LEU A 154 4.76 -1.26 -14.48
C LEU A 154 6.16 -1.89 -14.46
N ASN A 155 7.17 -1.14 -14.94
CA ASN A 155 8.55 -1.59 -15.08
C ASN A 155 9.54 -0.43 -14.88
N ASN A 156 10.84 -0.75 -14.88
CA ASN A 156 11.90 0.24 -14.68
C ASN A 156 12.30 1.03 -15.94
N SER A 157 11.67 0.80 -17.10
CA SER A 157 12.13 1.41 -18.36
C SER A 157 12.16 2.94 -18.28
N CYS A 158 11.14 3.56 -17.67
CA CYS A 158 11.15 5.01 -17.45
C CYS A 158 12.23 5.44 -16.44
N TYR A 159 12.43 4.70 -15.35
CA TYR A 159 13.45 5.01 -14.36
C TYR A 159 14.87 4.99 -14.93
N LEU A 160 15.16 4.00 -15.78
CA LEU A 160 16.48 3.81 -16.37
C LEU A 160 16.78 4.77 -17.54
N ASN A 161 15.74 5.25 -18.23
CA ASN A 161 15.89 6.17 -19.36
C ASN A 161 15.98 7.64 -18.94
N ARG A 162 15.92 7.95 -17.65
CA ARG A 162 16.05 9.32 -17.15
C ARG A 162 17.48 9.81 -17.22
N ASP A 163 17.63 11.11 -17.43
CA ASP A 163 18.93 11.78 -17.31
C ASP A 163 19.43 11.68 -15.86
N ALA A 164 20.72 11.36 -15.69
CA ALA A 164 21.36 11.15 -14.39
C ALA A 164 21.31 12.39 -13.47
N LYS A 165 21.10 13.59 -14.02
CA LYS A 165 20.97 14.84 -13.26
C LYS A 165 19.56 15.08 -12.71
N VAL A 166 18.57 14.30 -13.13
CA VAL A 166 17.18 14.47 -12.67
C VAL A 166 17.02 13.91 -11.26
N LEU A 167 16.73 14.79 -10.31
CA LEU A 167 16.36 14.40 -8.95
C LEU A 167 14.88 13.96 -8.88
N PRO A 168 14.51 13.03 -7.98
CA PRO A 168 15.38 12.25 -7.10
C PRO A 168 16.09 11.09 -7.85
N PRO A 169 17.33 10.72 -7.47
CA PRO A 169 18.07 9.62 -8.10
C PRO A 169 17.43 8.25 -7.80
N LEU A 170 17.93 7.19 -8.43
CA LEU A 170 17.60 5.82 -8.02
C LEU A 170 18.32 5.47 -6.72
N CYS A 171 17.68 4.65 -5.87
CA CYS A 171 18.33 4.14 -4.66
C CYS A 171 19.44 3.16 -5.03
N ASP A 172 20.44 3.07 -4.16
CA ASP A 172 21.54 2.12 -4.30
C ASP A 172 21.04 0.67 -4.23
N LEU A 173 21.77 -0.25 -4.87
CA LEU A 173 21.38 -1.66 -4.98
C LEU A 173 21.42 -2.41 -3.64
N ASP A 174 22.19 -1.91 -2.68
CA ASP A 174 22.29 -2.43 -1.31
C ASP A 174 21.17 -1.90 -0.39
N ASP A 175 20.43 -0.87 -0.80
CA ASP A 175 19.28 -0.36 -0.05
C ASP A 175 18.08 -1.31 -0.20
N ASN A 176 18.00 -2.28 0.71
CA ASN A 176 16.86 -3.19 0.76
C ASN A 176 15.56 -2.43 1.09
N SER A 177 14.68 -2.34 0.10
CA SER A 177 13.39 -1.66 0.18
C SER A 177 12.37 -2.29 1.14
N ASP A 178 12.57 -3.55 1.51
CA ASP A 178 11.75 -4.25 2.50
C ASP A 178 12.30 -4.10 3.93
N ASN A 179 13.49 -3.50 4.11
CA ASN A 179 13.98 -3.14 5.44
C ASN A 179 13.23 -1.91 5.95
N VAL A 180 12.31 -2.14 6.88
CA VAL A 180 11.42 -1.09 7.43
C VAL A 180 11.70 -0.77 8.89
N TRP A 181 12.41 -1.65 9.60
CA TRP A 181 12.63 -1.50 11.03
C TRP A 181 13.76 -0.50 11.27
N TYR A 182 13.49 0.54 12.07
CA TYR A 182 14.45 1.61 12.40
C TYR A 182 15.15 2.27 11.18
N THR A 183 14.58 2.13 9.99
CA THR A 183 15.17 2.64 8.74
C THR A 183 14.61 4.02 8.42
N ASN A 184 15.48 4.99 8.20
CA ASN A 184 15.08 6.34 7.82
C ASN A 184 14.50 6.38 6.40
N LEU A 185 13.67 7.39 6.13
CA LEU A 185 13.22 7.67 4.77
C LEU A 185 14.39 8.04 3.86
N ARG A 186 14.19 7.84 2.55
CA ARG A 186 15.20 8.08 1.52
C ARG A 186 14.65 9.01 0.45
N THR A 187 15.48 9.94 -0.02
CA THR A 187 15.20 10.85 -1.14
C THR A 187 15.64 10.24 -2.48
N CYS A 188 15.36 8.95 -2.68
CA CYS A 188 15.65 8.21 -3.89
C CYS A 188 14.46 7.33 -4.30
N ILE A 189 14.42 6.95 -5.57
CA ILE A 189 13.39 6.06 -6.11
C ILE A 189 13.87 4.62 -5.97
N THR A 190 13.09 3.83 -5.26
CA THR A 190 13.28 2.38 -5.19
C THR A 190 12.97 1.76 -6.57
N PRO A 191 13.95 1.09 -7.22
CA PRO A 191 13.70 0.35 -8.44
C PRO A 191 12.70 -0.79 -8.22
N LEU A 192 11.91 -1.10 -9.26
CA LEU A 192 11.08 -2.28 -9.26
C LEU A 192 11.95 -3.54 -9.39
N PRO A 193 11.59 -4.66 -8.76
CA PRO A 193 12.26 -5.94 -8.95
C PRO A 193 12.24 -6.42 -10.41
N GLY A 194 13.39 -6.83 -10.94
CA GLY A 194 13.52 -7.29 -12.33
C GLY A 194 12.79 -8.61 -12.65
N ASN A 195 12.48 -9.42 -11.63
CA ASN A 195 11.73 -10.67 -11.76
C ASN A 195 10.21 -10.48 -11.93
N GLY A 196 9.72 -9.24 -12.04
CA GLY A 196 8.28 -8.95 -12.14
C GLY A 196 7.54 -9.08 -10.80
N TYR A 197 8.27 -9.16 -9.69
CA TYR A 197 7.68 -9.17 -8.36
C TYR A 197 6.87 -7.88 -8.13
N GLY A 198 5.60 -8.05 -7.73
CA GLY A 198 4.64 -6.97 -7.49
C GLY A 198 3.88 -6.53 -8.75
N SER A 199 4.45 -6.61 -9.95
CA SER A 199 3.72 -6.25 -11.18
C SER A 199 2.85 -7.39 -11.71
N ASN A 200 3.34 -8.64 -11.67
CA ASN A 200 2.64 -9.79 -12.22
C ASN A 200 1.88 -10.57 -11.12
N VAL A 201 0.79 -9.98 -10.65
CA VAL A 201 -0.07 -10.58 -9.60
C VAL A 201 -1.32 -11.20 -10.21
N SER A 202 -1.64 -12.44 -9.81
CA SER A 202 -2.89 -13.10 -10.22
C SER A 202 -4.11 -12.29 -9.76
N ALA A 203 -5.23 -12.50 -10.43
CA ALA A 203 -6.48 -11.84 -10.06
C ALA A 203 -7.07 -12.44 -8.78
N TRP A 204 -7.88 -11.65 -8.08
CA TRP A 204 -8.69 -12.19 -6.99
C TRP A 204 -9.86 -13.03 -7.55
N PRO A 205 -10.21 -14.18 -6.95
CA PRO A 205 -9.74 -14.74 -5.68
C PRO A 205 -8.50 -15.63 -5.73
N GLU A 206 -8.02 -16.02 -6.92
CA GLU A 206 -6.88 -16.94 -7.07
C GLU A 206 -5.62 -16.46 -6.33
N ARG A 207 -5.40 -15.14 -6.29
CA ARG A 207 -4.30 -14.50 -5.54
C ARG A 207 -4.21 -14.93 -4.08
N LEU A 208 -5.33 -15.26 -3.43
CA LEU A 208 -5.33 -15.68 -2.02
C LEU A 208 -4.56 -16.98 -1.80
N HIS A 209 -4.61 -17.90 -2.77
CA HIS A 209 -4.01 -19.23 -2.66
C HIS A 209 -2.72 -19.37 -3.45
N TYR A 210 -2.31 -18.33 -4.18
CA TYR A 210 -1.11 -18.32 -4.97
C TYR A 210 0.10 -17.88 -4.13
N PRO A 211 1.19 -18.67 -4.02
CA PRO A 211 2.38 -18.27 -3.29
C PRO A 211 2.99 -17.00 -3.89
N PRO A 212 3.14 -15.91 -3.13
CA PRO A 212 3.64 -14.66 -3.69
C PRO A 212 5.13 -14.76 -4.04
N GLU A 213 5.53 -14.14 -5.15
CA GLU A 213 6.96 -14.06 -5.54
C GLU A 213 7.82 -13.34 -4.49
N ARG A 214 7.21 -12.53 -3.60
CA ARG A 214 7.90 -11.93 -2.43
C ARG A 214 8.60 -12.98 -1.57
N LEU A 215 8.10 -14.22 -1.51
CA LEU A 215 8.76 -15.26 -0.73
C LEU A 215 10.21 -15.48 -1.16
N GLN A 216 10.58 -15.14 -2.40
CA GLN A 216 11.96 -15.23 -2.88
C GLN A 216 12.86 -14.12 -2.32
N THR A 217 12.31 -12.96 -1.94
CA THR A 217 13.10 -11.82 -1.42
C THR A 217 13.34 -11.90 0.09
N ILE A 218 12.63 -12.78 0.80
CA ILE A 218 12.79 -12.97 2.24
C ILE A 218 14.08 -13.76 2.51
N ASP A 219 14.88 -13.32 3.48
CA ASP A 219 16.05 -14.06 3.94
C ASP A 219 15.61 -15.18 4.90
N MET A 220 15.54 -16.40 4.37
CA MET A 220 15.08 -17.60 5.07
C MET A 220 15.69 -18.84 4.43
N ASP A 221 15.92 -19.89 5.22
CA ASP A 221 16.36 -21.19 4.71
C ASP A 221 15.42 -21.78 3.65
N ALA A 222 15.89 -22.83 2.97
CA ALA A 222 15.14 -23.58 1.96
C ALA A 222 14.63 -22.72 0.77
N HIS A 223 15.47 -21.82 0.25
CA HIS A 223 15.16 -20.88 -0.83
C HIS A 223 14.41 -21.49 -2.03
N ILE A 224 14.81 -22.68 -2.48
CA ILE A 224 14.20 -23.35 -3.64
C ILE A 224 12.77 -23.81 -3.33
N SER A 225 12.51 -24.25 -2.10
CA SER A 225 11.27 -24.93 -1.71
C SER A 225 10.24 -24.00 -1.06
N ARG A 226 10.45 -22.68 -1.05
CA ARG A 226 9.59 -21.74 -0.28
C ARG A 226 8.14 -21.73 -0.76
N LYS A 227 7.90 -21.88 -2.07
CA LYS A 227 6.54 -21.94 -2.62
C LYS A 227 5.85 -23.24 -2.22
N GLU A 228 6.58 -24.35 -2.17
CA GLU A 228 6.12 -25.66 -1.74
C GLU A 228 5.80 -25.64 -0.25
N ILE A 229 6.67 -25.04 0.58
CA ILE A 229 6.46 -24.87 2.02
C ILE A 229 5.20 -24.04 2.27
N PHE A 230 5.04 -22.89 1.60
CA PHE A 230 3.82 -22.07 1.72
C PHE A 230 2.55 -22.87 1.39
N ARG A 231 2.58 -23.67 0.31
CA ARG A 231 1.43 -24.53 -0.07
C ARG A 231 1.17 -25.62 0.97
N ALA A 232 2.22 -26.23 1.52
CA ALA A 232 2.10 -27.25 2.54
C ALA A 232 1.52 -26.68 3.85
N GLU A 233 2.04 -25.52 4.28
CA GLU A 233 1.53 -24.82 5.47
C GLU A 233 0.08 -24.34 5.28
N SER A 234 -0.27 -23.78 4.12
CA SER A 234 -1.66 -23.38 3.83
C SER A 234 -2.62 -24.58 3.89
N LYS A 235 -2.22 -25.75 3.37
CA LYS A 235 -3.00 -27.00 3.50
C LYS A 235 -3.12 -27.46 4.94
N TYR A 236 -2.02 -27.41 5.69
CA TYR A 236 -1.98 -27.80 7.09
C TYR A 236 -2.89 -26.91 7.96
N LEU A 237 -2.82 -25.58 7.76
CA LEU A 237 -3.67 -24.61 8.43
C LEU A 237 -5.15 -24.84 8.13
N ASN A 238 -5.52 -25.07 6.87
CA ASN A 238 -6.90 -25.38 6.50
C ASN A 238 -7.40 -26.64 7.23
N ALA A 239 -6.58 -27.71 7.29
CA ALA A 239 -6.95 -28.92 8.01
C ALA A 239 -7.11 -28.69 9.52
N ILE A 240 -6.24 -27.87 10.14
CA ILE A 240 -6.36 -27.47 11.54
C ILE A 240 -7.66 -26.69 11.79
N ILE A 241 -7.94 -25.68 10.96
CA ILE A 241 -9.14 -24.86 11.07
C ILE A 241 -10.39 -25.76 10.95
N GLU A 242 -10.45 -26.64 9.95
CA GLU A 242 -11.55 -27.60 9.80
C GLU A 242 -11.72 -28.49 11.04
N ASN A 243 -10.63 -28.99 11.61
CA ASN A 243 -10.67 -29.79 12.84
C ASN A 243 -11.20 -28.99 14.01
N TYR A 244 -10.78 -27.74 14.17
CA TYR A 244 -11.30 -26.88 15.23
C TYR A 244 -12.78 -26.56 15.04
N VAL A 245 -13.21 -26.22 13.82
CA VAL A 245 -14.64 -26.02 13.48
C VAL A 245 -15.47 -27.22 13.91
N ARG A 246 -15.00 -28.44 13.59
CA ARG A 246 -15.68 -29.69 13.93
C ARG A 246 -15.68 -29.98 15.42
N ALA A 247 -14.53 -29.92 16.08
CA ALA A 247 -14.35 -30.32 17.47
C ALA A 247 -15.05 -29.38 18.45
N TYR A 248 -15.07 -28.09 18.17
CA TYR A 248 -15.66 -27.07 19.04
C TYR A 248 -17.08 -26.65 18.61
N HIS A 249 -17.66 -27.34 17.62
CA HIS A 249 -18.99 -27.01 17.07
C HIS A 249 -19.15 -25.50 16.81
N TRP A 250 -18.16 -24.89 16.15
CA TRP A 250 -18.04 -23.42 16.04
C TRP A 250 -19.28 -22.70 15.50
N LYS A 251 -20.18 -23.40 14.80
CA LYS A 251 -21.46 -22.84 14.35
C LYS A 251 -22.31 -22.29 15.50
N ASP A 252 -22.13 -22.80 16.71
CA ASP A 252 -22.90 -22.39 17.90
C ASP A 252 -22.17 -21.32 18.74
N MET A 253 -20.88 -21.08 18.49
CA MET A 253 -20.06 -20.10 19.20
C MET A 253 -19.93 -18.81 18.39
N LYS A 254 -20.25 -17.65 18.97
CA LYS A 254 -20.09 -16.34 18.32
C LYS A 254 -18.62 -15.87 18.30
N LEU A 255 -17.73 -16.67 17.73
CA LEU A 255 -16.33 -16.30 17.52
C LEU A 255 -16.21 -15.41 16.29
N ARG A 256 -15.54 -14.26 16.44
CA ARG A 256 -15.36 -13.27 15.35
C ARG A 256 -14.01 -13.40 14.65
N ASN A 257 -12.96 -13.80 15.36
CA ASN A 257 -11.59 -13.91 14.85
C ASN A 257 -10.89 -15.11 15.49
N VAL A 258 -10.11 -15.84 14.70
CA VAL A 258 -9.19 -16.90 15.15
C VAL A 258 -7.83 -16.59 14.52
N MET A 259 -6.77 -16.62 15.31
CA MET A 259 -5.40 -16.39 14.86
C MET A 259 -4.53 -17.54 15.38
N ASP A 260 -3.81 -18.21 14.49
CA ASP A 260 -2.86 -19.24 14.90
C ASP A 260 -1.49 -18.61 15.19
N MET A 261 -1.17 -18.46 16.47
CA MET A 261 0.10 -17.90 16.94
C MET A 261 1.30 -18.82 16.69
N ARG A 262 1.10 -20.03 16.15
CA ARG A 262 2.17 -20.98 15.77
C ARG A 262 2.34 -21.13 14.25
N ALA A 263 1.56 -20.44 13.44
CA ALA A 263 1.73 -20.49 11.99
C ALA A 263 3.10 -19.94 11.58
N GLY A 264 3.82 -20.65 10.70
CA GLY A 264 5.09 -20.19 10.13
C GLY A 264 4.87 -19.14 9.06
N LEU A 265 4.21 -19.51 7.96
CA LEU A 265 3.79 -18.61 6.88
C LEU A 265 2.27 -18.46 6.85
N GLY A 266 1.79 -17.25 7.16
CA GLY A 266 0.38 -16.88 7.07
C GLY A 266 -0.50 -17.57 8.12
N GLY A 267 -0.69 -16.92 9.27
CA GLY A 267 -1.59 -17.34 10.35
C GLY A 267 -2.80 -16.42 10.54
#